data_AF-A0A9D9YLZ6-F1
#
_entry.id   AF-A0A9D9YLZ6-F1
#
_cell.length_a   1.000
_cell.length_b   1.000
_cell.length_c   1.000
_cell.angle_alpha   90.00
_cell.angle_beta   90.00
_cell.angle_gamma   90.00
#
_symmetry.space_group_name_H-M   'P 1'
#
loop_
_entity.id
_entity.type
_entity.pdbx_description
1 polymer ?
#
loop_
_entity_poly.entity_id
_entity_poly.type
_entity_poly.pdbx_seq_one_letter_code
_entity_poly.pdbx_strand_id
1 'polypeptide(L)'
;TGQSNNTTMDKEIIDLLATPQNIKTAIKIENSIKGAKSKIQWNFWKQLREEFKSRDITLLEESKSERVVSEGKVKDYYSNKRNKKNYGLWTQILKIDDTIIYFGIELGENIYFGFRAGQKENWKISDKAEYEEIRHLIKEIDDNYKSSPWWLGWKYVTPQLNFKEFNTTDVFNLADRNNLEQVVKVIVQKSVNDIELLNKNYQKIVSN
;
A
#
# COMPACT_ATOMS: atom_id res chain seq x y z
N THR A 1 3.64 32.55 -18.03
CA THR A 1 3.52 31.73 -19.25
C THR A 1 2.85 30.37 -19.03
N GLY A 2 2.86 29.78 -17.82
CA GLY A 2 2.11 28.55 -17.52
C GLY A 2 0.59 28.72 -17.32
N GLN A 3 0.12 29.87 -16.80
CA GLN A 3 -1.31 30.12 -16.59
C GLN A 3 -2.10 30.27 -17.90
N SER A 4 -1.54 30.93 -18.92
CA SER A 4 -2.20 31.12 -20.22
C SER A 4 -2.45 29.81 -20.96
N ASN A 5 -1.52 28.86 -20.88
CA ASN A 5 -1.64 27.57 -21.57
C ASN A 5 -2.71 26.67 -20.93
N ASN A 6 -2.85 26.70 -19.60
CA ASN A 6 -3.91 25.95 -18.91
C ASN A 6 -5.29 26.50 -19.26
N THR A 7 -5.46 27.83 -19.29
CA THR A 7 -6.77 28.44 -19.62
C THR A 7 -7.19 28.15 -21.06
N THR A 8 -6.25 28.11 -22.00
CA THR A 8 -6.54 27.71 -23.39
C THR A 8 -6.94 26.24 -23.47
N MET A 9 -6.22 25.35 -22.77
CA MET A 9 -6.55 23.91 -22.72
C MET A 9 -7.92 23.65 -22.08
N ASP A 10 -8.25 24.34 -21.01
CA ASP A 10 -9.55 24.23 -20.34
C ASP A 10 -10.69 24.65 -21.29
N LYS A 11 -10.49 25.73 -22.07
CA LYS A 11 -11.48 26.18 -23.05
C LYS A 11 -11.67 25.17 -24.18
N GLU A 12 -10.58 24.61 -24.72
CA GLU A 12 -10.64 23.57 -25.76
C GLU A 12 -11.39 22.32 -25.27
N ILE A 13 -11.19 21.92 -24.01
CA ILE A 13 -11.93 20.81 -23.40
C ILE A 13 -13.42 21.16 -23.26
N ILE A 14 -13.76 22.37 -22.81
CA ILE A 14 -15.16 22.81 -22.70
C ILE A 14 -15.83 22.80 -24.07
N ASP A 15 -15.19 23.37 -25.09
CA ASP A 15 -15.71 23.43 -26.45
C ASP A 15 -15.90 22.01 -27.04
N LEU A 16 -14.97 21.09 -26.77
CA LEU A 16 -15.10 19.67 -27.13
C LEU A 16 -16.30 19.01 -26.43
N LEU A 17 -16.50 19.29 -25.14
CA LEU A 17 -17.59 18.71 -24.36
C LEU A 17 -18.96 19.28 -24.73
N ALA A 18 -19.02 20.51 -25.28
CA ALA A 18 -20.24 21.24 -25.60
C ALA A 18 -21.03 20.70 -26.82
N THR A 19 -20.92 19.40 -27.12
CA THR A 19 -21.79 18.69 -28.07
C THR A 19 -22.66 17.66 -27.34
N PRO A 20 -23.91 17.40 -27.80
CA PRO A 20 -24.81 16.46 -27.11
C PRO A 20 -24.22 15.06 -26.90
N GLN A 21 -23.45 14.56 -27.87
CA GLN A 21 -22.83 13.24 -27.79
C GLN A 21 -21.63 13.22 -26.84
N ASN A 22 -20.79 14.26 -26.85
CA ASN A 22 -19.60 14.32 -26.00
C ASN A 22 -19.98 14.51 -24.53
N ILE A 23 -20.92 15.40 -24.20
CA ILE A 23 -21.37 15.57 -22.81
C ILE A 23 -22.03 14.29 -22.26
N LYS A 24 -22.86 13.60 -23.05
CA LYS A 24 -23.47 12.32 -22.67
C LYS A 24 -22.40 11.25 -22.41
N THR A 25 -21.33 11.25 -23.20
CA THR A 25 -20.20 10.32 -23.04
C THR A 25 -19.38 10.67 -21.81
N ALA A 26 -19.09 11.95 -21.58
CA ALA A 26 -18.35 12.43 -20.42
C ALA A 26 -19.07 12.10 -19.10
N ILE A 27 -20.39 12.28 -19.02
CA ILE A 27 -21.19 11.89 -17.86
C ILE A 27 -21.10 10.37 -17.60
N LYS A 28 -21.11 9.54 -18.65
CA LYS A 28 -20.94 8.08 -18.50
C LYS A 28 -19.53 7.73 -17.98
N ILE A 29 -18.50 8.41 -18.49
CA ILE A 29 -17.12 8.24 -18.02
C ILE A 29 -17.03 8.63 -16.55
N GLU A 30 -17.51 9.83 -16.18
CA GLU A 30 -17.52 10.34 -14.81
C GLU A 30 -18.17 9.35 -13.84
N ASN A 31 -19.36 8.84 -14.18
CA ASN A 31 -20.07 7.85 -13.39
C ASN A 31 -19.30 6.53 -13.23
N SER A 32 -18.42 6.20 -14.19
CA SER A 32 -17.63 4.97 -14.20
C SER A 32 -16.25 5.12 -13.55
N ILE A 33 -15.77 6.35 -13.28
CA ILE A 33 -14.42 6.62 -12.75
C ILE A 33 -14.18 5.86 -11.44
N LYS A 34 -15.15 5.83 -10.51
CA LYS A 34 -15.00 5.09 -9.24
C LYS A 34 -14.80 3.59 -9.45
N GLY A 35 -15.48 3.02 -10.45
CA GLY A 35 -15.31 1.63 -10.86
C GLY A 35 -13.93 1.37 -11.45
N ALA A 36 -13.44 2.26 -12.30
CA ALA A 36 -12.10 2.19 -12.87
C ALA A 36 -11.01 2.26 -11.79
N LYS A 37 -11.10 3.23 -10.85
CA LYS A 37 -10.17 3.36 -9.73
C LYS A 37 -10.16 2.11 -8.84
N SER A 38 -11.34 1.58 -8.51
CA SER A 38 -11.50 0.30 -7.78
C SER A 38 -10.82 -0.86 -8.51
N LYS A 39 -11.02 -0.97 -9.83
CA LYS A 39 -10.44 -2.04 -10.65
C LYS A 39 -8.90 -1.99 -10.66
N ILE A 40 -8.33 -0.79 -10.85
CA ILE A 40 -6.88 -0.58 -10.87
C ILE A 40 -6.28 -0.93 -9.51
N GLN A 41 -6.86 -0.42 -8.42
CA GLN A 41 -6.42 -0.74 -7.07
C GLN A 41 -6.54 -2.24 -6.75
N TRP A 42 -7.63 -2.90 -7.15
CA TRP A 42 -7.78 -4.34 -6.93
C TRP A 42 -6.77 -5.17 -7.70
N ASN A 43 -6.47 -4.78 -8.94
CA ASN A 43 -5.42 -5.42 -9.73
C ASN A 43 -4.05 -5.28 -9.07
N PHE A 44 -3.74 -4.11 -8.49
CA PHE A 44 -2.54 -3.92 -7.67
C PHE A 44 -2.45 -4.93 -6.52
N TRP A 45 -3.51 -5.08 -5.72
CA TRP A 45 -3.51 -6.02 -4.60
C TRP A 45 -3.41 -7.49 -5.01
N LYS A 46 -4.05 -7.88 -6.12
CA LYS A 46 -3.94 -9.25 -6.66
C LYS A 46 -2.53 -9.54 -7.11
N GLN A 47 -1.94 -8.66 -7.92
CA GLN A 47 -0.58 -8.83 -8.42
C GLN A 47 0.43 -8.88 -7.27
N LEU A 48 0.26 -8.01 -6.25
CA LEU A 48 1.11 -8.00 -5.05
C LEU A 48 1.01 -9.32 -4.29
N ARG A 49 -0.19 -9.89 -4.14
CA ARG A 49 -0.43 -11.18 -3.50
C ARG A 49 0.22 -12.33 -4.28
N GLU A 50 0.09 -12.34 -5.60
CA GLU A 50 0.70 -13.35 -6.48
C GLU A 50 2.22 -13.29 -6.43
N GLU A 51 2.80 -12.10 -6.50
CA GLU A 51 4.25 -11.91 -6.47
C GLU A 51 4.84 -12.33 -5.10
N PHE A 52 4.20 -11.99 -3.97
CA PHE A 52 4.63 -12.51 -2.67
C PHE A 52 4.57 -14.04 -2.58
N LYS A 53 3.49 -14.66 -3.08
CA LYS A 53 3.35 -16.12 -3.10
C LYS A 53 4.43 -16.78 -3.95
N SER A 54 4.84 -16.16 -5.06
CA SER A 54 5.94 -16.65 -5.91
C SER A 54 7.31 -16.62 -5.22
N ARG A 55 7.42 -15.89 -4.10
CA ARG A 55 8.61 -15.77 -3.26
C ARG A 55 8.48 -16.57 -1.95
N ASP A 56 7.56 -17.53 -1.91
CA ASP A 56 7.27 -18.39 -0.76
C ASP A 56 6.85 -17.63 0.52
N ILE A 57 6.38 -16.39 0.37
CA ILE A 57 5.84 -15.61 1.50
C ILE A 57 4.39 -15.99 1.76
N THR A 58 4.14 -16.55 2.94
CA THR A 58 2.79 -16.88 3.40
C THR A 58 2.09 -15.62 3.93
N LEU A 59 1.05 -15.18 3.22
CA LEU A 59 0.23 -14.03 3.61
C LEU A 59 -0.91 -14.43 4.55
N LEU A 60 -1.35 -13.49 5.39
CA LEU A 60 -2.54 -13.67 6.21
C LEU A 60 -3.79 -13.73 5.34
N GLU A 61 -4.68 -14.66 5.69
CA GLU A 61 -5.99 -14.82 5.08
C GLU A 61 -6.99 -13.80 5.64
N GLU A 62 -8.01 -13.45 4.85
CA GLU A 62 -9.03 -12.47 5.26
C GLU A 62 -9.78 -12.89 6.53
N SER A 63 -10.01 -14.19 6.72
CA SER A 63 -10.65 -14.74 7.91
C SER A 63 -9.86 -14.52 9.21
N LYS A 64 -8.56 -14.21 9.11
CA LYS A 64 -7.69 -14.00 10.27
C LYS A 64 -7.58 -12.53 10.70
N SER A 65 -8.00 -11.57 9.87
CA SER A 65 -7.93 -10.15 10.22
C SER A 65 -8.77 -9.27 9.31
N GLU A 66 -9.56 -8.36 9.91
CA GLU A 66 -10.27 -7.31 9.18
C GLU A 66 -9.33 -6.39 8.37
N ARG A 67 -8.04 -6.34 8.71
CA ARG A 67 -7.04 -5.51 8.01
C ARG A 67 -6.61 -6.10 6.68
N VAL A 68 -6.86 -7.38 6.41
CA VAL A 68 -6.48 -7.99 5.13
C VAL A 68 -7.38 -7.46 4.02
N VAL A 69 -6.78 -7.06 2.90
CA VAL A 69 -7.47 -6.51 1.74
C VAL A 69 -8.39 -7.55 1.08
N SER A 70 -9.56 -7.07 0.65
CA SER A 70 -10.51 -7.80 -0.19
C SER A 70 -11.14 -6.88 -1.22
N GLU A 71 -11.74 -7.46 -2.26
CA GLU A 71 -12.37 -6.70 -3.33
C GLU A 71 -13.49 -5.79 -2.80
N GLY A 72 -14.25 -6.24 -1.79
CA GLY A 72 -15.27 -5.44 -1.13
C GLY A 72 -14.69 -4.17 -0.49
N LYS A 73 -13.60 -4.30 0.29
CA LYS A 73 -12.91 -3.16 0.92
C LYS A 73 -12.37 -2.17 -0.11
N VAL A 74 -11.89 -2.66 -1.25
CA VAL A 74 -11.44 -1.80 -2.37
C VAL A 74 -12.60 -1.03 -2.98
N LYS A 75 -13.75 -1.67 -3.23
CA LYS A 75 -14.96 -1.00 -3.73
C LYS A 75 -15.45 0.06 -2.73
N ASP A 76 -15.49 -0.30 -1.45
CA ASP A 76 -15.94 0.58 -0.37
C ASP A 76 -15.06 1.82 -0.18
N TYR A 77 -13.76 1.70 -0.46
CA TYR A 77 -12.81 2.82 -0.38
C TYR A 77 -13.19 3.99 -1.29
N TYR A 78 -13.82 3.74 -2.45
CA TYR A 78 -14.24 4.78 -3.40
C TYR A 78 -15.73 5.12 -3.32
N SER A 79 -16.56 4.25 -2.73
CA SER A 79 -18.01 4.45 -2.61
C SER A 79 -18.42 5.08 -1.28
N ASN A 80 -17.71 4.80 -0.17
CA ASN A 80 -18.13 5.17 1.18
C ASN A 80 -17.20 6.22 1.82
N LYS A 81 -17.73 7.43 2.07
CA LYS A 81 -16.95 8.54 2.62
C LYS A 81 -16.68 8.45 4.13
N ARG A 82 -17.45 7.66 4.89
CA ARG A 82 -17.43 7.74 6.38
C ARG A 82 -16.48 6.77 7.07
N ASN A 83 -16.12 5.63 6.46
CA ASN A 83 -15.37 4.54 7.14
C ASN A 83 -14.26 3.93 6.27
N LYS A 84 -13.29 4.74 5.83
CA LYS A 84 -12.09 4.21 5.16
C LYS A 84 -11.14 3.62 6.20
N LYS A 85 -11.35 2.34 6.57
CA LYS A 85 -10.37 1.61 7.37
C LYS A 85 -9.11 1.36 6.52
N ASN A 86 -7.93 1.50 7.11
CA ASN A 86 -6.70 1.04 6.49
C ASN A 86 -6.77 -0.48 6.33
N TYR A 87 -6.42 -0.97 5.15
CA TYR A 87 -6.34 -2.40 4.84
C TYR A 87 -5.12 -2.67 3.96
N GLY A 88 -4.71 -3.92 3.88
CA GLY A 88 -3.45 -4.28 3.24
C GLY A 88 -3.18 -5.77 3.16
N LEU A 89 -1.96 -6.11 2.82
CA LEU A 89 -1.43 -7.47 2.91
C LEU A 89 -0.46 -7.55 4.09
N TRP A 90 -0.49 -8.68 4.79
CA TRP A 90 0.24 -8.89 6.02
C TRP A 90 0.86 -10.28 6.00
N THR A 91 2.06 -10.42 6.56
CA THR A 91 2.71 -11.71 6.81
C THR A 91 3.33 -11.70 8.20
N GLN A 92 3.32 -12.85 8.85
CA GLN A 92 4.04 -13.05 10.10
C GLN A 92 5.49 -13.38 9.76
N ILE A 93 6.43 -12.66 10.37
CA ILE A 93 7.87 -12.86 10.11
C ILE A 93 8.61 -13.52 11.26
N LEU A 94 8.26 -13.18 12.51
CA LEU A 94 8.92 -13.67 13.72
C LEU A 94 7.90 -13.82 14.85
N LYS A 95 8.23 -14.68 15.81
CA LYS A 95 7.52 -14.78 17.09
C LYS A 95 8.54 -14.67 18.22
N ILE A 96 8.28 -13.75 19.16
CA ILE A 96 9.12 -13.45 20.31
C ILE A 96 8.21 -13.58 21.52
N ASP A 97 8.38 -14.63 22.31
CA ASP A 97 7.47 -15.01 23.39
C ASP A 97 6.00 -15.08 22.92
N ASP A 98 5.15 -14.18 23.43
CA ASP A 98 3.74 -14.05 23.06
C ASP A 98 3.46 -12.91 22.06
N THR A 99 4.52 -12.23 21.59
CA THR A 99 4.46 -11.20 20.55
C THR A 99 4.73 -11.80 19.18
N ILE A 100 3.92 -11.41 18.20
CA ILE A 100 4.17 -11.70 16.79
C ILE A 100 4.66 -10.42 16.12
N ILE A 101 5.78 -10.52 15.41
CA ILE A 101 6.24 -9.46 14.52
C ILE A 101 5.71 -9.75 13.14
N TYR A 102 5.03 -8.76 12.58
CA TYR A 102 4.48 -8.81 11.23
C TYR A 102 5.23 -7.86 10.32
N PHE A 103 5.27 -8.22 9.03
CA PHE A 103 5.48 -7.28 7.96
C PHE A 103 4.15 -6.99 7.27
N GLY A 104 3.86 -5.72 7.00
CA GLY A 104 2.62 -5.29 6.39
C GLY A 104 2.83 -4.27 5.30
N ILE A 105 1.98 -4.32 4.27
CA ILE A 105 1.80 -3.28 3.26
C ILE A 105 0.35 -2.82 3.35
N GLU A 106 0.12 -1.59 3.81
CA GLU A 106 -1.22 -1.02 4.00
C GLU A 106 -1.46 0.18 3.09
N LEU A 107 -2.74 0.37 2.78
CA LEU A 107 -3.25 1.62 2.23
C LEU A 107 -3.74 2.54 3.34
N GLY A 108 -3.20 3.75 3.35
CA GLY A 108 -3.82 4.91 3.98
C GLY A 108 -4.28 5.88 2.89
N GLU A 109 -3.60 7.03 2.80
CA GLU A 109 -3.69 7.88 1.61
C GLU A 109 -2.76 7.37 0.51
N ASN A 110 -1.51 7.09 0.90
CA ASN A 110 -0.49 6.41 0.10
C ASN A 110 -0.37 4.94 0.52
N ILE A 111 0.21 4.11 -0.35
CA ILE A 111 0.73 2.80 0.03
C ILE A 111 2.00 2.97 0.87
N TYR A 112 2.06 2.30 2.01
CA TYR A 112 3.23 2.24 2.87
C TYR A 112 3.41 0.82 3.38
N PHE A 113 4.64 0.51 3.81
CA PHE A 113 4.98 -0.80 4.32
C PHE A 113 5.92 -0.71 5.50
N GLY A 114 6.01 -1.81 6.25
CA GLY A 114 6.89 -1.87 7.39
C GLY A 114 6.65 -3.04 8.32
N PHE A 115 7.24 -2.92 9.50
CA PHE A 115 7.24 -3.92 10.56
C PHE A 115 6.39 -3.48 11.74
N ARG A 116 5.70 -4.41 12.36
CA ARG A 116 4.77 -4.15 13.47
C ARG A 116 4.76 -5.26 14.49
N ALA A 117 4.80 -4.90 15.76
CA ALA A 117 4.55 -5.82 16.86
C ALA A 117 3.04 -5.94 17.15
N GLY A 118 2.57 -7.16 17.39
CA GLY A 118 1.19 -7.44 17.80
C GLY A 118 1.12 -8.54 18.85
N GLN A 119 0.26 -8.35 19.86
CA GLN A 119 0.09 -9.26 21.00
C GLN A 119 -1.40 -9.29 21.40
N LYS A 120 -2.06 -10.47 21.36
CA LYS A 120 -3.46 -10.66 21.80
C LYS A 120 -4.41 -9.52 21.36
N GLU A 121 -4.43 -9.24 20.05
CA GLU A 121 -5.22 -8.17 19.42
C GLU A 121 -4.79 -6.72 19.72
N ASN A 122 -3.80 -6.51 20.57
CA ASN A 122 -3.16 -5.21 20.75
C ASN A 122 -2.09 -4.97 19.68
N TRP A 123 -2.34 -3.98 18.83
CA TRP A 123 -1.48 -3.59 17.73
C TRP A 123 -0.76 -2.26 17.93
N LYS A 124 -0.90 -1.64 19.11
CA LYS A 124 -0.29 -0.36 19.48
C LYS A 124 0.74 -0.57 20.59
N ILE A 125 1.69 -1.44 20.31
CA ILE A 125 2.76 -1.81 21.25
C ILE A 125 4.15 -1.61 20.66
N SER A 126 4.25 -1.12 19.42
CA SER A 126 5.52 -1.10 18.70
C SER A 126 6.54 -0.07 19.22
N ASP A 127 6.12 0.83 20.12
CA ASP A 127 6.95 1.83 20.81
C ASP A 127 7.39 1.40 22.21
N LYS A 128 6.94 0.24 22.71
CA LYS A 128 7.40 -0.28 24.01
C LYS A 128 8.92 -0.45 24.03
N ALA A 129 9.51 -0.26 25.22
CA ALA A 129 10.96 -0.34 25.43
C ALA A 129 11.56 -1.71 25.07
N GLU A 130 10.81 -2.79 25.32
CA GLU A 130 11.21 -4.17 24.97
C GLU A 130 11.46 -4.40 23.46
N TYR A 131 10.98 -3.51 22.58
CA TYR A 131 11.21 -3.59 21.15
C TYR A 131 12.22 -2.56 20.61
N GLU A 132 12.94 -1.84 21.47
CA GLU A 132 13.93 -0.84 21.05
C GLU A 132 15.01 -1.46 20.16
N GLU A 133 15.54 -2.62 20.53
CA GLU A 133 16.55 -3.33 19.75
C GLU A 133 16.03 -3.67 18.34
N ILE A 134 14.78 -4.12 18.22
CA ILE A 134 14.17 -4.44 16.92
C ILE A 134 14.03 -3.17 16.07
N ARG A 135 13.64 -2.04 16.67
CA ARG A 135 13.60 -0.75 15.96
C ARG A 135 14.98 -0.35 15.47
N HIS A 136 16.02 -0.59 16.26
CA HIS A 136 17.41 -0.33 15.89
C HIS A 136 17.84 -1.18 14.69
N LEU A 137 17.57 -2.49 14.72
CA LEU A 137 17.82 -3.39 13.58
C LEU A 137 17.10 -2.94 12.29
N ILE A 138 15.85 -2.48 12.41
CA ILE A 138 15.10 -1.99 11.25
C ILE A 138 15.74 -0.71 10.68
N LYS A 139 16.24 0.17 11.54
CA LYS A 139 16.98 1.37 11.11
C LYS A 139 18.31 1.05 10.43
N GLU A 140 18.99 -0.02 10.82
CA GLU A 140 20.21 -0.49 10.15
C GLU A 140 19.95 -1.06 8.75
N ILE A 141 18.75 -1.60 8.49
CA ILE A 141 18.32 -2.05 7.16
C ILE A 141 18.12 -0.86 6.23
N ASP A 142 17.47 0.19 6.72
CA ASP A 142 17.20 1.43 5.99
C ASP A 142 16.87 2.56 6.98
N ASP A 143 17.70 3.60 6.99
CA ASP A 143 17.59 4.71 7.93
C ASP A 143 16.32 5.56 7.72
N ASN A 144 15.65 5.42 6.58
CA ASN A 144 14.40 6.11 6.25
C ASN A 144 13.16 5.52 6.94
N TYR A 145 13.27 4.35 7.57
CA TYR A 145 12.17 3.79 8.35
C TYR A 145 11.79 4.72 9.50
N LYS A 146 10.49 4.99 9.67
CA LYS A 146 9.95 5.80 10.78
C LYS A 146 9.29 4.90 11.79
N SER A 147 9.58 5.07 13.08
CA SER A 147 8.88 4.34 14.15
C SER A 147 7.64 5.12 14.62
N SER A 148 6.70 4.41 15.22
CA SER A 148 5.51 4.98 15.87
C SER A 148 4.92 3.96 16.86
N PRO A 149 3.94 4.34 17.69
CA PRO A 149 3.25 3.37 18.55
C PRO A 149 2.63 2.18 17.81
N TRP A 150 2.35 2.35 16.52
CA TRP A 150 1.73 1.35 15.67
C TRP A 150 2.71 0.56 14.81
N TRP A 151 3.95 1.02 14.64
CA TRP A 151 4.92 0.46 13.69
C TRP A 151 6.33 0.52 14.28
N LEU A 152 7.02 -0.62 14.27
CA LEU A 152 8.44 -0.71 14.64
C LEU A 152 9.28 0.11 13.67
N GLY A 153 8.92 0.04 12.39
CA GLY A 153 9.40 0.93 11.35
C GLY A 153 8.47 0.86 10.14
N TRP A 154 8.11 2.00 9.57
CA TRP A 154 7.34 2.11 8.33
C TRP A 154 7.94 3.14 7.37
N LYS A 155 7.71 2.96 6.06
CA LYS A 155 8.04 3.95 5.02
C LYS A 155 7.09 3.80 3.83
N TYR A 156 7.03 4.80 2.96
CA TYR A 156 6.25 4.71 1.73
C TYR A 156 6.95 3.80 0.71
N VAL A 157 6.17 3.16 -0.16
CA VAL A 157 6.72 2.49 -1.34
C VAL A 157 7.30 3.51 -2.31
N THR A 158 8.22 3.05 -3.17
CA THR A 158 8.76 3.83 -4.28
C THR A 158 8.41 3.12 -5.59
N PRO A 159 7.71 3.76 -6.53
CA PRO A 159 7.16 5.13 -6.45
C PRO A 159 6.04 5.26 -5.40
N GLN A 160 5.73 6.49 -4.95
CA GLN A 160 4.63 6.71 -4.00
C GLN A 160 3.28 6.55 -4.71
N LEU A 161 2.44 5.66 -4.18
CA LEU A 161 1.13 5.34 -4.78
C LEU A 161 0.00 5.95 -3.95
N ASN A 162 -0.51 7.12 -4.38
CA ASN A 162 -1.64 7.81 -3.75
C ASN A 162 -2.98 7.39 -4.37
N PHE A 163 -3.61 6.35 -3.83
CA PHE A 163 -4.94 5.91 -4.28
C PHE A 163 -6.09 6.82 -3.81
N LYS A 164 -5.85 7.69 -2.82
CA LYS A 164 -6.86 8.64 -2.34
C LYS A 164 -7.13 9.73 -3.37
N GLU A 165 -6.08 10.44 -3.77
CA GLU A 165 -6.16 11.52 -4.76
C GLU A 165 -6.22 10.96 -6.18
N PHE A 166 -5.50 9.86 -6.45
CA PHE A 166 -5.48 9.19 -7.75
C PHE A 166 -5.20 10.21 -8.87
N ASN A 167 -4.11 10.96 -8.72
CA ASN A 167 -3.78 12.11 -9.56
C ASN A 167 -2.30 12.17 -9.96
N THR A 168 -1.54 11.10 -9.71
CA THR A 168 -0.13 11.01 -10.10
C THR A 168 0.03 10.04 -11.27
N THR A 169 1.03 10.32 -12.13
CA THR A 169 1.41 9.44 -13.23
C THR A 169 1.69 8.02 -12.76
N ASP A 170 2.33 7.86 -11.59
CA ASP A 170 2.64 6.54 -11.02
C ASP A 170 1.39 5.70 -10.77
N VAL A 171 0.31 6.30 -10.25
CA VAL A 171 -0.96 5.60 -10.00
C VAL A 171 -1.72 5.36 -11.30
N PHE A 172 -1.65 6.28 -12.27
CA PHE A 172 -2.26 6.09 -13.60
C PHE A 172 -1.61 4.95 -14.37
N ASN A 173 -0.28 4.85 -14.29
CA ASN A 173 0.49 3.81 -14.98
C ASN A 173 0.13 2.39 -14.51
N LEU A 174 -0.44 2.23 -13.30
CA LEU A 174 -0.95 0.93 -12.82
C LEU A 174 -2.13 0.39 -13.64
N ALA A 175 -2.76 1.20 -14.50
CA ALA A 175 -3.76 0.72 -15.44
C ALA A 175 -3.15 -0.13 -16.58
N ASP A 176 -1.88 0.09 -16.89
CA ASP A 176 -1.10 -0.73 -17.81
C ASP A 176 -0.53 -1.96 -17.09
N ARG A 177 -0.63 -3.13 -17.74
CA ARG A 177 -0.25 -4.40 -17.12
C ARG A 177 1.25 -4.50 -16.87
N ASN A 178 2.08 -4.07 -17.82
CA ASN A 178 3.53 -4.19 -17.70
C ASN A 178 4.06 -3.26 -16.61
N ASN A 179 3.55 -2.03 -16.55
CA ASN A 179 3.88 -1.09 -15.49
C ASN A 179 3.43 -1.61 -14.11
N LEU A 180 2.23 -2.17 -14.01
CA LEU A 180 1.73 -2.78 -12.77
C LEU A 180 2.67 -3.91 -12.30
N GLU A 181 3.01 -4.84 -13.18
CA GLU A 181 3.89 -5.97 -12.86
C GLU A 181 5.28 -5.48 -12.41
N GLN A 182 5.86 -4.49 -13.09
CA GLN A 182 7.16 -3.91 -12.73
C GLN A 182 7.13 -3.22 -11.35
N VAL A 183 6.15 -2.36 -11.10
CA VAL A 183 6.02 -1.66 -9.82
C VAL A 183 5.84 -2.64 -8.67
N VAL A 184 4.98 -3.64 -8.84
CA VAL A 184 4.76 -4.67 -7.82
C VAL A 184 6.04 -5.47 -7.56
N LYS A 185 6.76 -5.89 -8.61
CA LYS A 185 8.01 -6.63 -8.48
C LYS A 185 9.05 -5.86 -7.66
N VAL A 186 9.19 -4.56 -7.89
CA VAL A 186 10.10 -3.70 -7.11
C VAL A 186 9.68 -3.63 -5.64
N ILE A 187 8.38 -3.44 -5.37
CA ILE A 187 7.84 -3.41 -4.01
C ILE A 187 8.08 -4.74 -3.28
N VAL A 188 7.77 -5.87 -3.92
CA VAL A 188 7.96 -7.20 -3.30
C VAL A 188 9.44 -7.50 -3.11
N GLN A 189 10.29 -7.21 -4.09
CA GLN A 189 11.73 -7.45 -3.96
C GLN A 189 12.32 -6.67 -2.78
N LYS A 190 11.96 -5.40 -2.61
CA LYS A 190 12.39 -4.60 -1.45
C LYS A 190 11.83 -5.16 -0.15
N SER A 191 10.54 -5.54 -0.15
CA SER A 191 9.87 -6.10 1.02
C SER A 191 10.52 -7.39 1.51
N VAL A 192 10.77 -8.33 0.60
CA VAL A 192 11.42 -9.61 0.89
C VAL A 192 12.84 -9.39 1.40
N ASN A 193 13.62 -8.52 0.75
CA ASN A 193 14.97 -8.19 1.21
C ASN A 193 14.97 -7.62 2.64
N ASP A 194 14.06 -6.69 2.94
CA ASP A 194 13.97 -6.07 4.27
C ASP A 194 13.55 -7.11 5.33
N ILE A 195 12.63 -8.04 4.99
CA ILE A 195 12.23 -9.16 5.87
C ILE A 195 13.42 -10.09 6.15
N GLU A 196 14.15 -10.51 5.11
CA GLU A 196 15.29 -11.42 5.22
C GLU A 196 16.42 -10.81 6.06
N LEU A 197 16.73 -9.54 5.85
CA LEU A 197 17.75 -8.83 6.62
C LEU A 197 17.36 -8.70 8.10
N LEU A 198 16.09 -8.38 8.40
CA LEU A 198 15.64 -8.32 9.79
C LEU A 198 15.74 -9.69 10.46
N ASN A 199 15.28 -10.75 9.81
CA ASN A 199 15.38 -12.11 10.32
C ASN A 199 16.84 -12.49 10.59
N LYS A 200 17.74 -12.23 9.63
CA LYS A 200 19.18 -12.52 9.75
C LYS A 200 19.82 -11.76 10.91
N ASN A 201 19.54 -10.47 11.05
CA ASN A 201 20.13 -9.65 12.10
C ASN A 201 19.59 -10.04 13.49
N TYR A 202 18.29 -10.33 13.59
CA TYR A 202 17.68 -10.81 14.82
C TYR A 202 18.29 -12.15 15.27
N GLN A 203 18.49 -13.11 14.35
CA GLN A 203 19.10 -14.41 14.67
C GLN A 203 20.53 -14.29 15.23
N LYS A 204 21.32 -13.30 14.78
CA LYS A 204 22.66 -13.05 15.32
C LYS A 204 22.64 -12.58 16.77
N ILE A 205 21.61 -11.83 17.17
CA ILE A 205 21.50 -11.30 18.53
C ILE A 205 21.06 -12.40 19.49
N VAL A 206 20.11 -13.25 19.10
CA VAL A 206 19.60 -14.33 19.97
C VAL A 206 20.51 -15.56 20.05
N SER A 207 21.48 -15.68 19.15
CA SER A 207 22.45 -16.80 19.14
C SER A 207 23.73 -16.51 19.93
N ASN A 208 23.89 -15.29 20.43
CA ASN A 208 24.99 -14.85 21.30
C ASN A 208 24.53 -14.78 22.75
#